data_AF-A0A1B6E0J2-F1
#
_entry.id   AF-A0A1B6E0J2-F1
#
_cell.length_a   1.000
_cell.length_b   1.000
_cell.length_c   1.000
_cell.angle_alpha   90.00
_cell.angle_beta   90.00
_cell.angle_gamma   90.00
#
_symmetry.space_group_name_H-M   'P 1'
#
loop_
_entity.id
_entity.type
_entity.pdbx_description
1 polymer ?
#
loop_
_entity_poly.entity_id
_entity_poly.type
_entity_poly.pdbx_seq_one_letter_code
_entity_poly.pdbx_strand_id
1 'polypeptide(L)'
;MEDNEDLIGIGPPVPPQIDNGPAVPPFAHPTIDPNICPICKWRHLNDFTPDGFDFDSSQSGLTLGLDEIEEGKEIEFFHYLLDYDLVAHIAAETNRYCREYLKENAHLPEFSKGKRWVNTTPDELYCFFGVFLLMPHCRKNTLKSYWTTDPLLLTPFFPKMFSQDRFLLLLRMLHFNDNSFGQGG
;
A
#
# COMPACT_ATOMS: atom_id res chain seq x y z
N MET A 1 36.57 -20.25 47.43
CA MET A 1 35.19 -20.10 47.91
C MET A 1 34.90 -18.61 47.81
N GLU A 2 34.90 -18.04 46.61
CA GLU A 2 33.98 -18.33 45.49
C GLU A 2 32.52 -18.21 45.94
N ASP A 3 31.88 -17.12 45.50
CA ASP A 3 30.59 -17.09 44.77
C ASP A 3 29.97 -15.69 44.99
N ASN A 4 30.43 -14.66 44.26
CA ASN A 4 29.94 -14.14 42.97
C ASN A 4 28.46 -13.75 42.93
N GLU A 5 28.25 -12.47 42.61
CA GLU A 5 26.97 -11.79 42.43
C GLU A 5 26.19 -12.38 41.24
N ASP A 6 24.99 -12.89 41.46
CA ASP A 6 24.02 -13.21 40.40
C ASP A 6 23.36 -11.92 39.89
N LEU A 7 24.12 -11.14 39.11
CA LEU A 7 23.58 -10.17 38.17
C LEU A 7 22.91 -10.93 37.03
N ILE A 8 21.58 -11.04 37.09
CA ILE A 8 20.76 -11.60 36.01
C ILE A 8 20.83 -10.62 34.83
N GLY A 9 21.81 -10.83 33.95
CA GLY A 9 21.98 -10.09 32.71
C GLY A 9 20.78 -10.33 31.79
N ILE A 10 19.88 -9.36 31.72
CA ILE A 10 18.81 -9.32 30.72
C ILE A 10 19.49 -9.01 29.39
N GLY A 11 19.80 -10.05 28.61
CA GLY A 11 20.29 -9.91 27.24
C GLY A 11 19.29 -9.12 26.37
N PRO A 12 19.75 -8.52 25.26
CA PRO A 12 18.87 -7.77 24.37
C PRO A 12 17.71 -8.65 23.86
N PRO A 13 16.52 -8.07 23.66
CA PRO A 13 15.34 -8.83 23.23
C PRO A 13 15.63 -9.56 21.92
N VAL A 14 15.37 -10.87 21.90
CA VAL A 14 15.41 -11.69 20.70
C VAL A 14 14.40 -11.11 19.69
N PRO A 15 14.82 -10.77 18.45
CA PRO A 15 13.90 -10.32 17.43
C PRO A 15 12.81 -11.38 17.20
N PRO A 16 11.53 -10.99 17.03
CA PRO A 16 10.49 -11.94 16.69
C PRO A 16 10.92 -12.72 15.44
N GLN A 17 10.88 -14.04 15.55
CA GLN A 17 11.07 -14.93 14.41
C GLN A 17 10.04 -14.53 13.36
N ILE A 18 10.51 -14.22 12.16
CA ILE A 18 9.67 -13.93 11.00
C ILE A 18 8.98 -15.26 10.69
N ASP A 19 7.78 -15.43 11.23
CA ASP A 19 6.84 -16.43 10.74
C ASP A 19 6.67 -16.14 9.25
N ASN A 20 7.00 -17.14 8.43
CA ASN A 20 6.88 -17.00 6.99
C ASN A 20 5.44 -16.58 6.70
N GLY A 21 5.29 -15.37 6.18
CA GLY A 21 3.99 -14.77 5.90
C GLY A 21 3.09 -15.68 5.07
N PRO A 22 1.79 -15.35 4.96
CA PRO A 22 0.82 -16.22 4.32
C PRO A 22 1.33 -16.61 2.92
N ALA A 23 1.31 -17.91 2.65
CA ALA A 23 1.78 -18.50 1.41
C ALA A 23 1.24 -17.72 0.21
N VAL A 24 2.13 -17.41 -0.74
CA VAL A 24 1.79 -16.81 -2.01
C VAL A 24 0.63 -17.62 -2.64
N PRO A 25 -0.50 -17.00 -2.99
CA PRO A 25 -1.65 -17.74 -3.51
C PRO A 25 -1.36 -18.39 -4.87
N PRO A 26 -2.09 -19.47 -5.23
CA PRO A 26 -1.74 -20.41 -6.31
C PRO A 26 -1.65 -19.83 -7.74
N PHE A 27 -1.98 -18.56 -7.92
CA PHE A 27 -2.10 -17.89 -9.23
C PHE A 27 -1.03 -16.83 -9.50
N ALA A 28 -0.08 -16.63 -8.57
CA ALA A 28 1.06 -15.76 -8.82
C ALA A 28 2.05 -16.46 -9.76
N HIS A 29 2.21 -15.94 -10.97
CA HIS A 29 3.27 -16.39 -11.89
C HIS A 29 4.52 -15.53 -11.66
N PRO A 30 5.64 -16.09 -11.16
CA PRO A 30 6.85 -15.32 -10.92
C PRO A 30 7.43 -14.80 -12.24
N THR A 31 7.51 -13.48 -12.40
CA THR A 31 8.28 -12.86 -13.49
C THR A 31 9.68 -12.49 -13.01
N ILE A 32 10.68 -12.77 -13.85
CA ILE A 32 12.12 -12.56 -13.53
C ILE A 32 12.57 -11.10 -13.83
N ASP A 33 11.70 -10.27 -14.42
CA ASP A 33 12.01 -8.87 -14.69
C ASP A 33 11.85 -8.01 -13.41
N PRO A 34 12.91 -7.34 -12.91
CA PRO A 34 12.83 -6.47 -11.73
C PRO A 34 11.98 -5.20 -11.95
N ASN A 35 11.58 -4.91 -13.20
CA ASN A 35 10.72 -3.79 -13.56
C ASN A 35 9.24 -4.18 -13.69
N ILE A 36 8.91 -5.48 -13.72
CA ILE A 36 7.54 -5.97 -13.80
C ILE A 36 7.18 -6.52 -12.42
N CYS A 37 6.00 -6.17 -11.92
CA CYS A 37 5.49 -6.75 -10.69
C CYS A 37 5.43 -8.29 -10.82
N PRO A 38 6.19 -9.05 -10.01
CA PRO A 38 6.30 -10.50 -10.16
C PRO A 38 5.07 -11.26 -9.68
N ILE A 39 4.05 -10.55 -9.21
CA ILE A 39 2.87 -11.12 -8.58
C ILE A 39 1.56 -10.60 -9.17
N CYS A 40 1.55 -9.59 -10.05
CA CYS A 40 0.31 -9.08 -10.65
C CYS A 40 0.11 -9.46 -12.12
N LYS A 41 -1.14 -9.65 -12.53
CA LYS A 41 -1.58 -9.94 -13.90
C LYS A 41 -1.74 -8.69 -14.75
N TRP A 42 -1.89 -7.51 -14.15
CA TRP A 42 -1.94 -6.23 -14.86
C TRP A 42 -0.71 -6.03 -15.75
N ARG A 43 -0.95 -5.78 -17.05
CA ARG A 43 0.07 -5.54 -18.07
C ARG A 43 -0.35 -4.37 -18.94
N HIS A 44 0.62 -3.54 -19.35
CA HIS A 44 0.43 -2.56 -20.42
C HIS A 44 0.42 -3.29 -21.77
N LEU A 45 -0.72 -3.89 -22.11
CA LEU A 45 -0.95 -4.41 -23.45
C LEU A 45 -1.63 -3.32 -24.28
N ASN A 46 -1.12 -3.07 -25.48
CA ASN A 46 -1.69 -2.09 -26.42
C ASN A 46 -2.97 -2.60 -27.11
N ASP A 47 -3.54 -3.70 -26.65
CA ASP A 47 -4.68 -4.40 -27.27
C ASP A 47 -5.97 -4.29 -26.45
N PHE A 48 -5.99 -3.50 -25.37
CA PHE A 48 -7.22 -3.26 -24.61
C PHE A 48 -8.27 -2.63 -25.53
N THR A 49 -9.28 -3.43 -25.85
CA THR A 49 -10.48 -2.97 -26.53
C THR A 49 -11.59 -3.05 -25.48
N PRO A 50 -12.12 -1.91 -24.99
CA PRO A 50 -13.22 -1.96 -24.05
C PRO A 50 -14.41 -2.66 -24.70
N ASP A 51 -15.01 -3.60 -23.99
CA ASP A 51 -16.27 -4.19 -24.44
C ASP A 51 -17.33 -3.08 -24.50
N GLY A 52 -17.95 -2.92 -25.67
CA GLY A 52 -19.08 -2.02 -25.83
C GLY A 52 -20.26 -2.57 -25.05
N PHE A 53 -20.82 -1.75 -24.16
CA PHE A 53 -22.05 -2.10 -23.44
C PHE A 53 -23.15 -1.08 -23.77
N ASP A 54 -24.36 -1.59 -23.99
CA ASP A 54 -25.53 -0.75 -24.19
C ASP A 54 -26.03 -0.26 -22.83
N PHE A 55 -25.98 1.04 -22.59
CA PHE A 55 -26.55 1.64 -21.38
C PHE A 55 -28.07 1.78 -21.56
N ASP A 56 -28.79 0.72 -21.24
CA ASP A 56 -30.26 0.73 -21.20
C ASP A 56 -30.79 0.66 -19.76
N SER A 57 -32.08 0.94 -19.58
CA SER A 57 -32.73 0.88 -18.27
C SER A 57 -32.98 -0.54 -17.78
N SER A 58 -32.63 -1.58 -18.54
CA SER A 58 -32.84 -2.98 -18.18
C SER A 58 -31.74 -3.53 -17.27
N GLN A 59 -30.53 -3.00 -17.38
CA GLN A 59 -29.37 -3.37 -16.55
C GLN A 59 -28.80 -2.13 -15.87
N SER A 60 -29.26 -1.87 -14.64
CA SER A 60 -28.77 -0.77 -13.81
C SER A 60 -27.96 -1.30 -12.63
N GLY A 61 -26.85 -0.62 -12.33
CA GLY A 61 -25.98 -0.96 -11.19
C GLY A 61 -24.76 -1.77 -11.57
N LEU A 62 -23.92 -2.07 -10.58
CA LEU A 62 -22.71 -2.86 -10.75
C LEU A 62 -23.05 -4.34 -10.56
N THR A 63 -23.03 -5.11 -11.64
CA THR A 63 -23.20 -6.58 -11.61
C THR A 63 -21.88 -7.22 -11.21
N LEU A 64 -21.46 -7.03 -9.95
CA LEU A 64 -20.48 -7.91 -9.35
C LEU A 64 -21.19 -9.27 -9.24
N GLY A 65 -20.60 -10.36 -9.74
CA GLY A 65 -21.18 -11.72 -9.67
C GLY A 65 -21.28 -12.24 -8.23
N LEU A 66 -22.02 -11.52 -7.39
CA LEU A 66 -22.23 -11.69 -5.96
C LEU A 66 -23.54 -12.43 -5.71
N ASP A 67 -24.08 -13.11 -6.71
CA ASP A 67 -25.33 -13.85 -6.63
C ASP A 67 -25.30 -14.92 -5.51
N GLU A 68 -24.09 -15.28 -5.04
CA GLU A 68 -23.86 -16.21 -3.92
C GLU A 68 -23.64 -15.52 -2.56
N ILE A 69 -23.58 -14.19 -2.50
CA ILE A 69 -23.23 -13.43 -1.30
C ILE A 69 -24.50 -12.71 -0.80
N GLU A 70 -25.40 -13.47 -0.18
CA GLU A 70 -26.64 -12.92 0.42
C GLU A 70 -26.37 -11.97 1.62
N GLU A 71 -25.18 -12.07 2.24
CA GLU A 71 -24.75 -11.28 3.41
C GLU A 71 -23.29 -10.78 3.28
N GLY A 72 -22.97 -10.11 2.17
CA GLY A 72 -21.60 -9.63 1.93
C GLY A 72 -21.16 -8.58 2.92
N LYS A 73 -19.95 -8.73 3.47
CA LYS A 73 -19.35 -7.70 4.34
C LYS A 73 -18.79 -6.57 3.47
N GLU A 74 -18.78 -5.34 3.98
CA GLU A 74 -18.27 -4.15 3.28
C GLU A 74 -16.83 -4.35 2.76
N ILE A 75 -16.04 -5.11 3.52
CA ILE A 75 -14.66 -5.46 3.16
C ILE A 75 -14.58 -6.35 1.91
N GLU A 76 -15.56 -7.18 1.62
CA GLU A 76 -15.57 -8.05 0.44
C GLU A 76 -15.79 -7.22 -0.82
N PHE A 77 -16.77 -6.30 -0.81
CA PHE A 77 -16.96 -5.34 -1.89
C PHE A 77 -15.72 -4.49 -2.14
N PHE A 78 -15.04 -4.06 -1.08
CA PHE A 78 -13.78 -3.34 -1.20
C PHE A 78 -12.71 -4.16 -1.92
N HIS A 79 -12.56 -5.46 -1.60
CA HIS A 79 -11.62 -6.34 -2.30
C HIS A 79 -12.05 -6.68 -3.74
N TYR A 80 -13.33 -6.59 -4.09
CA TYR A 80 -13.76 -6.70 -5.49
C TYR A 80 -13.34 -5.49 -6.32
N LEU A 81 -13.32 -4.29 -5.73
CA LEU A 81 -12.88 -3.07 -6.41
C LEU A 81 -11.37 -2.89 -6.39
N LEU A 82 -10.74 -3.25 -5.28
CA LEU A 82 -9.31 -3.16 -5.02
C LEU A 82 -8.78 -4.54 -4.68
N ASP A 83 -8.81 -5.42 -5.67
CA ASP A 83 -8.28 -6.77 -5.53
C ASP A 83 -6.77 -6.76 -5.28
N TYR A 84 -6.27 -7.90 -4.79
CA TYR A 84 -4.86 -8.02 -4.41
C TYR A 84 -3.93 -7.80 -5.60
N ASP A 85 -4.35 -8.21 -6.79
CA ASP A 85 -3.57 -8.12 -8.02
C ASP A 85 -3.34 -6.65 -8.41
N LEU A 86 -4.41 -5.85 -8.37
CA LEU A 86 -4.40 -4.41 -8.60
C LEU A 86 -3.56 -3.69 -7.54
N VAL A 87 -3.78 -3.99 -6.26
CA VAL A 87 -3.02 -3.33 -5.18
C VAL A 87 -1.53 -3.72 -5.24
N ALA A 88 -1.22 -4.93 -5.66
CA ALA A 88 0.15 -5.35 -5.94
C ALA A 88 0.77 -4.63 -7.13
N HIS A 89 0.02 -4.40 -8.20
CA HIS A 89 0.46 -3.57 -9.31
C HIS A 89 0.79 -2.15 -8.83
N ILE A 90 -0.11 -1.51 -8.08
CA ILE A 90 0.09 -0.17 -7.51
C ILE A 90 1.33 -0.13 -6.61
N ALA A 91 1.56 -1.16 -5.78
CA ALA A 91 2.75 -1.24 -4.94
C ALA A 91 4.04 -1.30 -5.78
N ALA A 92 4.06 -2.10 -6.84
CA ALA A 92 5.20 -2.21 -7.74
C ALA A 92 5.49 -0.89 -8.46
N GLU A 93 4.47 -0.25 -9.02
CA GLU A 93 4.62 1.03 -9.72
C GLU A 93 5.00 2.17 -8.78
N THR A 94 4.44 2.21 -7.57
CA THR A 94 4.84 3.16 -6.52
C THR A 94 6.32 3.01 -6.16
N ASN A 95 6.79 1.76 -6.00
CA ASN A 95 8.19 1.48 -5.72
C ASN A 95 9.09 1.87 -6.89
N ARG A 96 8.64 1.61 -8.12
CA ARG A 96 9.36 1.93 -9.34
C ARG A 96 9.49 3.43 -9.54
N TYR A 97 8.39 4.16 -9.42
CA TYR A 97 8.35 5.62 -9.44
C TYR A 97 9.31 6.22 -8.41
N CYS A 98 9.34 5.71 -7.19
CA CYS A 98 10.25 6.25 -6.18
C CYS A 98 11.72 6.04 -6.56
N ARG A 99 12.10 4.88 -7.13
CA ARG A 99 13.46 4.64 -7.63
C ARG A 99 13.84 5.63 -8.73
N GLU A 100 12.94 5.90 -9.66
CA GLU A 100 13.15 6.87 -10.75
C GLU A 100 13.28 8.29 -10.20
N TYR A 101 12.33 8.70 -9.35
CA TYR A 101 12.35 10.00 -8.67
C TYR A 101 13.68 10.24 -7.93
N LEU A 102 14.21 9.24 -7.22
CA LEU A 102 15.48 9.37 -6.50
C LEU A 102 16.70 9.45 -7.43
N LYS A 103 16.66 8.78 -8.59
CA LYS A 103 17.72 8.89 -9.61
C LYS A 103 17.74 10.29 -10.22
N GLU A 104 16.58 10.83 -10.60
CA GLU A 104 16.45 12.17 -11.18
C GLU A 104 16.79 13.27 -10.16
N ASN A 105 16.52 13.02 -8.89
CA ASN A 105 16.75 13.95 -7.79
C ASN A 105 17.95 13.56 -6.93
N ALA A 106 19.03 13.07 -7.55
CA ALA A 106 20.25 12.63 -6.85
C ALA A 106 20.88 13.73 -5.97
N HIS A 107 20.67 15.00 -6.33
CA HIS A 107 21.16 16.19 -5.62
C HIS A 107 20.41 16.48 -4.30
N LEU A 108 19.36 15.74 -3.97
CA LEU A 108 18.61 15.94 -2.73
C LEU A 108 19.53 15.83 -1.50
N PRO A 109 19.29 16.62 -0.44
CA PRO A 109 20.01 16.48 0.82
C PRO A 109 19.96 15.06 1.36
N GLU A 110 21.04 14.62 2.03
CA GLU A 110 21.17 13.27 2.61
C GLU A 110 19.99 12.91 3.52
N PHE A 111 19.52 13.88 4.31
CA PHE A 111 18.38 13.72 5.23
C PHE A 111 17.01 14.05 4.61
N SER A 112 16.92 14.13 3.28
CA SER A 112 15.63 14.36 2.62
C SER A 112 14.69 13.18 2.86
N LYS A 113 13.39 13.46 3.06
CA LYS A 113 12.39 12.41 3.30
C LYS A 113 12.32 11.38 2.17
N GLY A 114 12.62 11.79 0.94
CA GLY A 114 12.71 10.89 -0.21
C GLY A 114 13.78 9.81 -0.05
N LYS A 115 14.98 10.17 0.47
CA LYS A 115 16.08 9.21 0.68
C LYS A 115 15.79 8.20 1.81
N ARG A 116 14.77 8.43 2.62
CA ARG A 116 14.26 7.48 3.64
C ARG A 116 13.25 6.48 3.08
N TRP A 117 13.04 6.46 1.76
CA TRP A 117 12.10 5.52 1.14
C TRP A 117 12.49 4.07 1.44
N VAL A 118 11.49 3.31 1.85
CA VAL A 118 11.51 1.85 1.90
C VAL A 118 10.40 1.37 1.00
N ASN A 119 10.65 0.32 0.23
CA ASN A 119 9.64 -0.24 -0.67
C ASN A 119 8.36 -0.56 0.09
N THR A 120 7.22 -0.20 -0.49
CA THR A 120 5.90 -0.55 0.02
C THR A 120 5.48 -1.94 -0.48
N THR A 121 4.50 -2.51 0.21
CA THR A 121 3.90 -3.82 -0.10
C THR A 121 2.39 -3.66 -0.30
N PRO A 122 1.71 -4.65 -0.91
CA PRO A 122 0.26 -4.62 -1.04
C PRO A 122 -0.44 -4.48 0.32
N ASP A 123 0.04 -5.20 1.33
CA ASP A 123 -0.51 -5.15 2.69
C ASP A 123 -0.38 -3.77 3.34
N GLU A 124 0.77 -3.11 3.15
CA GLU A 124 0.96 -1.73 3.61
C GLU A 124 0.04 -0.76 2.86
N LEU A 125 -0.15 -0.96 1.55
CA LEU A 125 -1.08 -0.14 0.77
C LEU A 125 -2.54 -0.36 1.15
N TYR A 126 -2.96 -1.58 1.48
CA TYR A 126 -4.29 -1.82 2.06
C TYR A 126 -4.49 -1.05 3.36
N CYS A 127 -3.51 -1.09 4.26
CA CYS A 127 -3.54 -0.29 5.49
C CYS A 127 -3.57 1.21 5.17
N PHE A 128 -2.79 1.68 4.20
CA PHE A 128 -2.77 3.06 3.76
C PHE A 128 -4.13 3.50 3.22
N PHE A 129 -4.77 2.71 2.36
CA PHE A 129 -6.11 2.99 1.85
C PHE A 129 -7.16 2.96 2.96
N GLY A 130 -7.08 2.02 3.90
CA GLY A 130 -7.97 2.01 5.07
C GLY A 130 -7.86 3.29 5.90
N VAL A 131 -6.63 3.76 6.16
CA VAL A 131 -6.39 5.04 6.85
C VAL A 131 -6.89 6.22 6.02
N PHE A 132 -6.66 6.22 4.71
CA PHE A 132 -7.10 7.28 3.80
C PHE A 132 -8.63 7.37 3.74
N LEU A 133 -9.32 6.23 3.68
CA LEU A 133 -10.79 6.14 3.69
C LEU A 133 -11.39 6.53 5.04
N LEU A 134 -10.66 6.39 6.15
CA LEU A 134 -11.11 6.85 7.46
C LEU A 134 -11.03 8.38 7.63
N MET A 135 -10.11 9.07 6.94
CA MET A 135 -9.90 10.51 7.11
C MET A 135 -11.17 11.35 6.87
N PRO A 136 -11.98 11.11 5.82
CA PRO A 136 -13.25 11.81 5.62
C PRO A 136 -14.24 11.70 6.79
N HIS A 137 -14.17 10.63 7.58
CA HIS A 137 -15.01 10.43 8.77
C HIS A 137 -14.45 11.16 10.01
N CYS A 138 -13.14 11.30 10.12
CA CYS A 138 -12.46 11.97 11.23
C CYS A 138 -11.77 13.27 10.80
N ARG A 139 -12.48 14.16 10.11
CA ARG A 139 -11.89 15.34 9.46
C ARG A 139 -11.10 16.22 10.43
N LYS A 140 -9.89 16.58 10.00
CA LYS A 140 -9.02 17.56 10.67
C LYS A 140 -8.72 18.74 9.76
N ASN A 141 -8.33 19.87 10.34
CA ASN A 141 -8.06 21.12 9.59
C ASN A 141 -6.90 20.98 8.61
N THR A 142 -5.92 20.12 8.90
CA THR A 142 -4.77 19.87 8.03
C THR A 142 -4.42 18.40 8.00
N LEU A 143 -3.79 17.94 6.91
CA LEU A 143 -3.32 16.56 6.84
C LEU A 143 -2.31 16.22 7.95
N LYS A 144 -1.50 17.18 8.37
CA LYS A 144 -0.55 16.98 9.47
C LYS A 144 -1.22 16.77 10.83
N SER A 145 -2.37 17.41 11.06
CA SER A 145 -3.08 17.35 12.34
C SER A 145 -3.69 15.99 12.68
N TYR A 146 -3.74 15.03 11.75
CA TYR A 146 -4.05 13.64 12.06
C TYR A 146 -3.00 12.97 12.98
N TRP A 147 -1.77 13.50 13.00
CA TRP A 147 -0.66 13.03 13.86
C TRP A 147 -0.29 14.03 14.97
N THR A 148 -1.21 14.91 15.35
CA THR A 148 -0.98 15.82 16.48
C THR A 148 -0.85 15.05 17.80
N THR A 149 0.04 15.52 18.69
CA THR A 149 0.17 15.03 20.07
C THR A 149 -0.64 15.88 21.06
N ASP A 150 -1.32 16.92 20.60
CA ASP A 150 -2.24 17.71 21.43
C ASP A 150 -3.37 16.82 21.95
N PRO A 151 -3.51 16.63 23.28
CA PRO A 151 -4.54 15.77 23.85
C PRO A 151 -5.97 16.14 23.45
N LEU A 152 -6.23 17.41 23.09
CA LEU A 152 -7.56 17.88 22.66
C LEU A 152 -7.90 17.46 21.24
N LEU A 153 -6.90 17.19 20.41
CA LEU A 153 -7.05 16.94 18.98
C LEU A 153 -6.55 15.55 18.57
N LEU A 154 -5.85 14.84 19.47
CA LEU A 154 -5.29 13.52 19.22
C LEU A 154 -6.40 12.52 18.87
N THR A 155 -6.17 11.79 17.79
CA THR A 155 -6.96 10.61 17.43
C THR A 155 -6.01 9.42 17.36
N PRO A 156 -5.87 8.61 18.44
CA PRO A 156 -4.76 7.66 18.62
C PRO A 156 -4.58 6.64 17.48
N PHE A 157 -5.65 6.38 16.72
CA PHE A 157 -5.63 5.45 15.60
C PHE A 157 -4.59 5.83 14.51
N PHE A 158 -4.55 7.09 14.07
CA PHE A 158 -3.66 7.51 12.98
C PHE A 158 -2.16 7.33 13.28
N PRO A 159 -1.62 7.81 14.42
CA PRO A 159 -0.22 7.59 14.77
C PRO A 159 0.10 6.12 15.11
N LYS A 160 -0.91 5.31 15.47
CA LYS A 160 -0.73 3.87 15.68
C LYS A 160 -0.55 3.10 14.37
N MET A 161 -1.24 3.51 13.30
CA MET A 161 -1.17 2.84 12.00
C MET A 161 0.05 3.25 11.17
N PHE A 162 0.35 4.55 11.12
CA PHE A 162 1.49 5.08 10.38
C PHE A 162 2.18 6.20 11.15
N SER A 163 3.47 6.37 10.94
CA SER A 163 4.10 7.67 11.24
C SER A 163 3.65 8.71 10.22
N GLN A 164 3.58 9.98 10.62
CA GLN A 164 3.25 11.10 9.72
C GLN A 164 4.16 11.10 8.49
N ASP A 165 5.46 10.88 8.69
CA ASP A 165 6.44 10.86 7.60
C ASP A 165 6.18 9.74 6.60
N ARG A 166 5.90 8.51 7.07
CA ARG A 166 5.64 7.37 6.17
C ARG A 166 4.36 7.59 5.38
N PHE A 167 3.28 8.02 6.03
CA PHE A 167 2.01 8.27 5.34
C PHE A 167 2.15 9.35 4.27
N LEU A 168 2.77 10.49 4.60
CA LEU A 168 2.97 11.58 3.64
C LEU A 168 3.92 11.19 2.50
N LEU A 169 4.89 10.32 2.77
CA LEU A 169 5.81 9.82 1.75
C LEU A 169 5.12 8.83 0.80
N LEU A 170 4.31 7.90 1.32
CA LEU A 170 3.45 7.04 0.52
C LEU A 170 2.49 7.85 -0.34
N LEU A 171 1.80 8.84 0.24
CA LEU A 171 0.88 9.72 -0.48
C LEU A 171 1.57 10.48 -1.62
N ARG A 172 2.84 10.87 -1.45
CA ARG A 172 3.61 11.56 -2.49
C ARG A 172 4.07 10.63 -3.61
N MET A 173 4.42 9.39 -3.27
CA MET A 173 5.02 8.44 -4.21
C MET A 173 3.99 7.51 -4.87
N LEU A 174 2.73 7.53 -4.41
CA LEU A 174 1.67 6.68 -4.90
C LEU A 174 1.55 6.78 -6.43
N HIS A 175 1.69 5.65 -7.10
CA HIS A 175 1.75 5.59 -8.54
C HIS A 175 1.07 4.31 -9.06
N PHE A 176 0.42 4.42 -10.22
CA PHE A 176 -0.47 3.39 -10.76
C PHE A 176 -0.02 2.82 -12.11
N ASN A 177 1.00 3.42 -12.74
CA ASN A 177 1.38 3.10 -14.11
C ASN A 177 2.88 3.28 -14.31
N ASP A 178 3.46 2.66 -15.31
CA ASP A 178 4.84 2.90 -15.68
C ASP A 178 4.99 4.20 -16.51
N ASN A 179 5.75 5.19 -16.01
CA ASN A 179 6.01 6.47 -16.70
C ASN A 179 6.89 6.39 -17.96
N SER A 180 7.64 5.30 -18.15
CA SER A 180 8.50 5.09 -19.31
C SER A 180 7.71 4.76 -20.59
N PHE A 181 6.46 4.31 -20.46
CA PHE A 181 5.55 4.14 -21.60
C PHE A 181 4.88 5.46 -22.04
N GLY A 182 5.24 6.58 -21.41
CA GLY A 182 4.77 7.93 -21.75
C GLY A 182 5.40 8.51 -23.03
N GLN A 183 5.04 7.98 -24.20
CA GLN A 183 4.71 8.83 -25.35
C GLN A 183 3.25 8.57 -25.73
N GLY A 184 2.36 9.41 -25.21
CA GLY A 184 0.93 9.45 -25.56
C GLY A 184 0.04 9.58 -24.32
N GLY A 185 -0.90 10.52 -24.21
CA GLY A 185 -1.48 11.40 -25.24
C GLY A 185 -1.50 12.88 -24.90
#